data_AF-A0A0L6JE90-F1
#
_entry.id   AF-A0A0L6JE90-F1
#
_cell.length_a   1.000
_cell.length_b   1.000
_cell.length_c   1.000
_cell.angle_alpha   90.00
_cell.angle_beta   90.00
_cell.angle_gamma   90.00
#
_symmetry.space_group_name_H-M   'P 1'
#
loop_
_entity.id
_entity.type
_entity.pdbx_description
1 polymer ?
#
loop_
_entity_poly.entity_id
_entity_poly.type
_entity_poly.pdbx_seq_one_letter_code
_entity_poly.pdbx_strand_id
1 'polypeptide(L)'
;MATNNDNSGAAMAFGFVAASALIAGALLFALLAFASLVLTIVCFAAWNKPIQFFGGTITPEEARAFVRRGLIGACLVPAFAFFTSALFGVAIRPDFVIYLPIGGYALGSVVVTYHIEKAKAEAAQSAEAMQAVITPQTSPRSSHTVEPLPSAYAAREHQTEREPFRFATWDDEEELRK
;
A
#
# COMPACT_ATOMS: atom_id res chain seq x y z
N MET A 1 -9.26 -8.80 64.12
CA MET A 1 -8.29 -8.06 63.27
C MET A 1 -7.56 -9.05 62.39
N ALA A 2 -7.91 -9.16 61.10
CA ALA A 2 -7.14 -9.83 60.05
C ALA A 2 -7.79 -9.56 58.68
N THR A 3 -7.39 -8.49 58.00
CA THR A 3 -7.87 -8.16 56.63
C THR A 3 -6.77 -7.50 55.77
N ASN A 4 -5.49 -7.81 56.04
CA ASN A 4 -4.37 -7.07 55.43
C ASN A 4 -3.46 -7.92 54.52
N ASN A 5 -3.86 -9.13 54.11
CA ASN A 5 -3.02 -10.03 53.31
C ASN A 5 -3.38 -10.09 51.81
N ASP A 6 -4.66 -9.92 51.46
CA ASP A 6 -5.11 -10.11 50.06
C ASP A 6 -4.74 -8.94 49.13
N ASN A 7 -4.74 -7.70 49.66
CA ASN A 7 -4.36 -6.52 48.88
C ASN A 7 -2.86 -6.48 48.54
N SER A 8 -2.02 -7.06 49.39
CA SER A 8 -0.57 -7.10 49.18
C SER A 8 -0.19 -8.01 48.01
N GLY A 9 -0.83 -9.19 47.91
CA GLY A 9 -0.63 -10.10 46.79
C GLY A 9 -1.12 -9.52 45.45
N ALA A 10 -2.30 -8.90 45.45
CA ALA A 10 -2.84 -8.24 44.26
C ALA A 10 -1.96 -7.08 43.80
N ALA A 11 -1.53 -6.19 44.70
CA ALA A 11 -0.65 -5.07 44.38
C ALA A 11 0.70 -5.54 43.79
N MET A 12 1.26 -6.64 44.32
CA MET A 12 2.50 -7.23 43.80
C MET A 12 2.31 -7.78 42.38
N ALA A 13 1.19 -8.47 42.12
CA ALA A 13 0.87 -8.98 40.79
C ALA A 13 0.69 -7.85 39.77
N PHE A 14 -0.07 -6.80 40.12
CA PHE A 14 -0.21 -5.62 39.27
C PHE A 14 1.13 -4.91 39.03
N GLY A 15 1.97 -4.80 40.04
CA GLY A 15 3.32 -4.24 39.91
C GLY A 15 4.17 -5.02 38.91
N PHE A 16 4.11 -6.36 38.96
CA PHE A 16 4.87 -7.21 38.03
C PHE A 16 4.35 -7.11 36.59
N VAL A 17 3.04 -7.04 36.41
CA VAL A 17 2.42 -6.83 35.08
C VAL A 17 2.78 -5.46 34.53
N ALA A 18 2.71 -4.40 35.34
CA ALA A 18 3.08 -3.05 34.90
C ALA A 18 4.57 -2.97 34.55
N ALA A 19 5.45 -3.53 35.38
CA ALA A 19 6.88 -3.56 35.12
C ALA A 19 7.23 -4.34 33.85
N SER A 20 6.63 -5.52 33.65
CA SER A 20 6.86 -6.32 32.45
C SER A 20 6.35 -5.62 31.18
N ALA A 21 5.18 -4.96 31.25
CA ALA A 21 4.65 -4.16 30.16
C ALA A 21 5.57 -2.96 29.82
N LEU A 22 6.13 -2.28 30.82
CA LEU A 22 7.08 -1.18 30.61
C LEU A 22 8.38 -1.66 29.95
N ILE A 23 8.93 -2.79 30.39
CA ILE A 23 10.13 -3.38 29.79
C ILE A 23 9.86 -3.79 28.33
N ALA A 24 8.75 -4.49 28.08
CA ALA A 24 8.36 -4.88 26.73
C ALA A 24 8.14 -3.67 25.82
N GLY A 25 7.48 -2.63 26.32
CA GLY A 25 7.28 -1.36 25.61
C GLY A 25 8.60 -0.65 25.29
N ALA A 26 9.54 -0.59 26.25
CA ALA A 26 10.85 0.00 26.04
C ALA A 26 11.69 -0.78 24.99
N LEU A 27 11.64 -2.11 25.02
CA LEU A 27 12.29 -2.95 24.01
C LEU A 27 11.69 -2.75 22.62
N LEU A 28 10.35 -2.76 22.52
CA LEU A 28 9.66 -2.50 21.25
C LEU A 28 10.01 -1.10 20.70
N PHE A 29 10.00 -0.09 21.57
CA PHE A 29 10.41 1.27 21.22
C PHE A 29 11.85 1.30 20.69
N ALA A 30 12.79 0.65 21.37
CA ALA A 30 14.18 0.61 20.95
C ALA A 30 14.35 -0.06 19.58
N LEU A 31 13.65 -1.17 19.33
CA LEU A 31 13.65 -1.87 18.04
C LEU A 31 13.07 -1.00 16.92
N LEU A 32 11.93 -0.33 17.16
CA LEU A 32 11.31 0.56 16.19
C LEU A 32 12.19 1.78 15.89
N ALA A 33 12.78 2.39 16.92
CA ALA A 33 13.72 3.50 16.76
C ALA A 33 14.92 3.07 15.94
N PHE A 34 15.53 1.91 16.26
CA PHE A 34 16.65 1.37 15.52
C PHE A 34 16.30 1.05 14.05
N ALA A 35 15.17 0.37 13.81
CA ALA A 35 14.68 0.09 12.47
C ALA A 35 14.43 1.38 11.68
N SER A 36 13.83 2.39 12.31
CA SER A 36 13.59 3.70 11.68
C SER A 36 14.89 4.39 11.29
N LEU A 37 15.94 4.28 12.13
CA LEU A 37 17.25 4.84 11.84
C LEU A 37 17.91 4.14 10.66
N VAL A 38 17.93 2.81 10.65
CA VAL A 38 18.49 2.02 9.53
C VAL A 38 17.76 2.32 8.23
N LEU A 39 16.42 2.32 8.24
CA LEU A 39 15.62 2.65 7.07
C LEU A 39 15.84 4.09 6.60
N THR A 40 16.03 5.03 7.53
CA THR A 40 16.35 6.42 7.19
C THR A 40 17.67 6.52 6.43
N ILE A 41 18.70 5.78 6.86
CA ILE A 41 19.99 5.72 6.15
C ILE A 41 19.80 5.14 4.74
N VAL A 42 19.02 4.07 4.61
CA VAL A 42 18.69 3.49 3.29
C VAL A 42 17.93 4.49 2.41
N CYS A 43 16.98 5.24 2.98
CA CYS A 43 16.23 6.28 2.28
C CYS A 43 17.15 7.42 1.80
N PHE A 44 18.17 7.79 2.57
CA PHE A 44 19.17 8.75 2.13
C PHE A 44 20.01 8.24 0.97
N ALA A 45 20.35 6.94 0.95
CA ALA A 45 21.01 6.34 -0.21
C ALA A 45 20.09 6.36 -1.46
N ALA A 46 18.79 6.10 -1.27
CA ALA A 46 17.79 6.07 -2.34
C ALA A 46 17.27 7.47 -2.76
N TRP A 47 17.84 8.55 -2.23
CA TRP A 47 17.26 9.90 -2.35
C TRP A 47 17.17 10.45 -3.78
N ASN A 48 18.13 10.05 -4.63
CA ASN A 48 18.22 10.51 -6.02
C ASN A 48 18.08 9.38 -7.04
N LYS A 49 18.23 8.13 -6.62
CA LYS A 49 18.19 6.95 -7.51
C LYS A 49 17.45 5.82 -6.81
N PRO A 50 16.61 5.06 -7.54
CA PRO A 50 15.93 3.91 -6.96
C PRO A 50 16.95 2.85 -6.55
N ILE A 51 16.74 2.25 -5.37
CA ILE A 51 17.59 1.18 -4.86
C ILE A 51 16.73 -0.07 -4.70
N GLN A 52 17.23 -1.19 -5.20
CA GLN A 52 16.64 -2.49 -4.93
C GLN A 52 17.15 -2.99 -3.59
N PHE A 53 16.23 -3.15 -2.63
CA PHE A 53 16.54 -3.65 -1.30
C PHE A 53 15.61 -4.81 -0.98
N PHE A 54 16.19 -5.98 -0.71
CA PHE A 54 15.45 -7.19 -0.29
C PHE A 54 14.32 -7.63 -1.24
N GLY A 55 14.53 -7.50 -2.55
CA GLY A 55 13.55 -7.87 -3.57
C GLY A 55 12.45 -6.83 -3.81
N GLY A 56 12.40 -5.75 -3.01
CA GLY A 56 11.61 -4.55 -3.28
C GLY A 56 12.44 -3.45 -3.93
N THR A 57 11.79 -2.54 -4.66
CA THR A 57 12.44 -1.33 -5.19
C THR A 57 11.94 -0.14 -4.40
N ILE A 58 12.83 0.54 -3.68
CA ILE A 58 12.51 1.79 -2.98
C ILE A 58 12.70 2.93 -3.97
N THR A 59 11.61 3.63 -4.27
CA THR A 59 11.66 4.82 -5.13
C THR A 59 12.12 6.05 -4.36
N PRO A 60 12.77 7.04 -5.01
CA PRO A 60 13.16 8.30 -4.37
C PRO A 60 11.99 9.03 -3.72
N GLU A 61 10.80 8.95 -4.32
CA GLU A 61 9.57 9.56 -3.83
C GLU A 61 9.10 8.91 -2.52
N GLU A 62 9.18 7.59 -2.42
CA GLU A 62 8.87 6.84 -1.19
C GLU A 62 9.89 7.14 -0.10
N ALA A 63 11.18 7.18 -0.43
CA ALA A 63 12.25 7.53 0.52
C ALA A 63 12.03 8.94 1.11
N ARG A 64 11.70 9.93 0.28
CA ARG A 64 11.38 11.29 0.73
C ARG A 64 10.09 11.33 1.55
N ALA A 65 9.07 10.59 1.15
CA ALA A 65 7.82 10.50 1.89
C ALA A 65 8.01 9.87 3.27
N PHE A 66 8.83 8.82 3.38
CA PHE A 66 9.18 8.16 4.63
C PHE A 66 9.84 9.15 5.61
N VAL A 67 10.88 9.87 5.16
CA VAL A 67 11.57 10.87 5.99
C VAL A 67 10.65 12.03 6.36
N ARG A 68 9.83 12.53 5.42
CA ARG A 68 8.89 13.62 5.69
C ARG A 68 7.85 13.22 6.75
N ARG A 69 7.29 12.01 6.67
CA ARG A 69 6.33 11.51 7.66
C ARG A 69 6.99 11.29 9.03
N GLY A 70 8.20 10.76 9.05
CA GLY A 70 9.01 10.68 10.26
C GLY A 70 9.21 12.05 10.90
N LEU A 71 9.61 13.06 10.11
CA LEU A 71 9.81 14.42 10.61
C LEU A 71 8.52 15.05 11.14
N ILE A 72 7.40 14.86 10.44
CA ILE A 72 6.08 15.31 10.93
C ILE A 72 5.76 14.64 12.26
N GLY A 73 5.95 13.33 12.39
CA GLY A 73 5.74 12.61 13.64
C GLY A 73 6.66 13.10 14.77
N ALA A 74 7.93 13.38 14.47
CA ALA A 74 8.93 13.89 15.40
C ALA A 74 8.54 15.26 15.98
N CYS A 75 7.81 16.09 15.23
CA CYS A 75 7.29 17.36 15.72
C CYS A 75 5.91 17.20 16.40
N LEU A 76 5.02 16.39 15.81
CA LEU A 76 3.63 16.26 16.26
C LEU A 76 3.52 15.58 17.62
N VAL A 77 4.29 14.52 17.87
CA VAL A 77 4.26 13.78 19.14
C VAL A 77 4.68 14.63 20.34
N PRO A 78 5.84 15.32 20.34
CA PRO A 78 6.17 16.19 21.46
C PRO A 78 5.18 17.36 21.60
N ALA A 79 4.70 17.96 20.50
CA ALA A 79 3.68 19.00 20.58
C ALA A 79 2.39 18.49 21.27
N PHE A 80 1.93 17.30 20.90
CA PHE A 80 0.78 16.65 21.54
C PHE A 80 1.05 16.28 23.00
N ALA A 81 2.25 15.78 23.32
CA ALA A 81 2.63 15.45 24.69
C ALA A 81 2.67 16.70 25.60
N PHE A 82 3.20 17.82 25.11
CA PHE A 82 3.16 19.09 25.86
C PHE A 82 1.73 19.62 25.99
N PHE A 83 0.90 19.47 24.96
CA PHE A 83 -0.51 19.82 25.02
C PHE A 83 -1.27 19.01 26.08
N THR A 84 -1.06 17.69 26.15
CA THR A 84 -1.69 16.85 27.18
C THR A 84 -1.12 17.13 28.57
N SER A 85 0.18 17.40 28.69
CA SER A 85 0.81 17.84 29.94
C SER A 85 0.17 19.12 30.45
N ALA A 86 -0.08 20.11 29.58
CA ALA A 86 -0.73 21.35 29.93
C ALA A 86 -2.21 21.17 30.32
N LEU A 87 -2.96 20.30 29.62
CA LEU A 87 -4.38 20.08 29.90
C LEU A 87 -4.64 19.25 31.16
N PHE A 88 -3.86 18.20 31.39
CA PHE A 88 -4.11 17.22 32.46
C PHE A 88 -3.16 17.39 33.65
N GLY A 89 -2.21 18.32 33.58
CA GLY A 89 -1.21 18.54 34.63
C GLY A 89 -0.22 17.38 34.78
N VAL A 90 -0.05 16.55 33.74
CA VAL A 90 0.87 15.41 33.77
C VAL A 90 2.30 15.92 33.68
N ALA A 91 3.09 15.71 34.72
CA ALA A 91 4.50 16.10 34.74
C ALA A 91 5.33 15.18 33.83
N ILE A 92 5.80 15.71 32.71
CA ILE A 92 6.79 15.03 31.87
C ILE A 92 8.16 15.23 32.51
N ARG A 93 8.84 14.13 32.85
CA ARG A 93 10.21 14.22 33.36
C ARG A 93 11.14 14.77 32.27
N PRO A 94 12.06 15.69 32.60
CA PRO A 94 13.01 16.26 31.64
C PRO A 94 13.81 15.19 30.89
N ASP A 95 14.18 14.12 31.59
CA ASP A 95 14.90 12.97 31.03
C ASP A 95 14.17 12.31 29.86
N PHE A 96 12.83 12.39 29.83
CA PHE A 96 12.02 11.76 28.78
C PHE A 96 11.78 12.64 27.56
N VAL A 97 12.05 13.95 27.65
CA VAL A 97 11.72 14.92 26.59
C VAL A 97 12.46 14.59 25.29
N ILE A 98 13.69 14.08 25.37
CA ILE A 98 14.49 13.72 24.20
C ILE A 98 13.96 12.48 23.45
N TYR A 99 13.25 11.57 24.14
CA TYR A 99 12.69 10.37 23.52
C TYR A 99 11.37 10.65 22.79
N LEU A 100 10.67 11.74 23.12
CA LEU A 100 9.43 12.13 22.43
C LEU A 100 9.61 12.36 20.92
N PRO A 101 10.58 13.18 20.44
CA PRO A 101 10.79 13.33 19.01
C PRO A 101 11.31 12.04 18.35
N ILE A 102 12.14 11.25 19.04
CA ILE A 102 12.64 9.96 18.51
C ILE A 102 11.49 8.98 18.32
N GLY A 103 10.61 8.85 19.32
CA GLY A 103 9.41 8.04 19.24
C GLY A 103 8.43 8.51 18.19
N GLY A 104 8.21 9.82 18.12
CA GLY A 104 7.40 10.43 17.08
C GLY A 104 7.93 10.16 15.68
N TYR A 105 9.25 10.21 15.50
CA TYR A 105 9.88 9.85 14.24
C TYR A 105 9.65 8.39 13.88
N ALA A 106 9.91 7.46 14.80
CA ALA A 106 9.73 6.03 14.58
C ALA A 106 8.27 5.68 14.24
N LEU A 107 7.31 6.24 14.97
CA LEU A 107 5.89 6.05 14.72
C LEU A 107 5.45 6.65 13.37
N GLY A 108 5.86 7.89 13.09
CA GLY A 108 5.51 8.59 11.86
C GLY A 108 6.12 7.96 10.61
N SER A 109 7.32 7.40 10.72
CA SER A 109 8.03 6.79 9.60
C SER A 109 7.58 5.35 9.34
N VAL A 110 7.55 4.48 10.37
CA VAL A 110 7.29 3.05 10.21
C VAL A 110 5.80 2.73 10.23
N VAL A 111 5.09 3.13 11.29
CA VAL A 111 3.69 2.72 11.52
C VAL A 111 2.76 3.34 10.48
N VAL A 112 2.90 4.65 10.24
CA VAL A 112 2.06 5.35 9.24
C VAL A 112 2.32 4.82 7.83
N THR A 113 3.57 4.51 7.48
CA THR A 113 3.89 3.96 6.15
C THR A 113 3.25 2.59 5.95
N TYR A 114 3.34 1.70 6.95
CA TYR A 114 2.66 0.40 6.91
C TYR A 114 1.15 0.53 6.67
N HIS A 115 0.48 1.42 7.40
CA HIS A 115 -0.97 1.62 7.23
C HIS A 115 -1.35 2.22 5.89
N ILE A 116 -0.55 3.15 5.34
CA ILE A 116 -0.80 3.74 4.03
C ILE A 116 -0.61 2.70 2.93
N GLU A 117 0.43 1.88 3.00
CA GLU A 117 0.68 0.81 2.01
C GLU A 117 -0.42 -0.24 2.04
N LYS A 118 -0.84 -0.65 3.25
CA LYS A 118 -1.98 -1.55 3.42
C LYS A 118 -3.26 -0.96 2.82
N ALA A 119 -3.57 0.30 3.13
CA ALA A 119 -4.75 0.98 2.60
C ALA A 119 -4.70 1.11 1.06
N LYS A 120 -3.52 1.37 0.49
CA LYS A 120 -3.32 1.42 -0.97
C LYS A 120 -3.55 0.04 -1.62
N ALA A 121 -3.06 -1.04 -1.00
CA ALA A 121 -3.27 -2.39 -1.50
C ALA A 121 -4.76 -2.78 -1.47
N GLU A 122 -5.47 -2.46 -0.39
CA GLU A 122 -6.91 -2.69 -0.26
C GLU A 122 -7.72 -1.82 -1.26
N ALA A 123 -7.30 -0.57 -1.48
CA ALA A 123 -7.91 0.30 -2.49
C ALA A 123 -7.70 -0.20 -3.92
N ALA A 124 -6.53 -0.75 -4.25
CA ALA A 124 -6.27 -1.34 -5.55
C ALA A 124 -7.15 -2.59 -5.79
N GLN A 125 -7.26 -3.48 -4.80
CA GLN A 125 -8.11 -4.66 -4.89
C GLN A 125 -9.60 -4.33 -5.05
N SER A 126 -10.08 -3.31 -4.32
CA SER A 126 -11.47 -2.86 -4.45
C SER A 126 -11.74 -2.17 -5.78
N ALA A 127 -10.78 -1.40 -6.31
CA ALA A 127 -10.88 -0.81 -7.64
C ALA A 127 -10.94 -1.89 -8.74
N GLU A 128 -10.09 -2.91 -8.67
CA GLU A 128 -10.11 -4.05 -9.61
C GLU A 128 -11.44 -4.82 -9.54
N ALA A 129 -11.97 -5.05 -8.34
CA ALA A 129 -13.26 -5.70 -8.15
C ALA A 129 -14.43 -4.87 -8.74
N MET A 130 -14.43 -3.53 -8.56
CA MET A 130 -15.43 -2.66 -9.18
C MET A 130 -15.31 -2.63 -10.71
N GLN A 131 -14.09 -2.70 -11.23
CA GLN A 131 -13.85 -2.69 -12.68
C GLN A 131 -14.29 -4.01 -13.32
N ALA A 132 -14.13 -5.14 -12.64
CA ALA A 132 -14.64 -6.44 -13.07
C ALA A 132 -16.18 -6.48 -13.20
N VAL A 133 -16.91 -5.73 -12.35
CA VAL A 133 -18.38 -5.63 -12.39
C VAL A 133 -18.88 -4.78 -13.57
N ILE A 134 -18.07 -3.85 -14.08
CA ILE A 134 -18.45 -2.95 -15.18
C ILE A 134 -18.07 -3.51 -16.57
N THR A 135 -17.18 -4.50 -16.65
CA THR A 135 -16.91 -5.19 -17.92
C THR A 135 -18.19 -5.89 -18.41
N PRO A 136 -18.79 -5.49 -19.55
CA PRO A 136 -19.78 -6.34 -20.17
C PRO A 136 -19.09 -7.66 -20.48
N GLN A 137 -19.66 -8.77 -20.02
CA GLN A 137 -19.20 -10.09 -20.44
C GLN A 137 -19.35 -10.17 -21.96
N THR A 138 -18.29 -9.87 -22.69
CA THR A 138 -18.10 -10.39 -24.04
C THR A 138 -17.96 -11.89 -23.87
N SER A 139 -19.11 -12.56 -23.88
CA SER A 139 -19.19 -14.00 -24.02
C SER A 139 -18.19 -14.40 -25.10
N PRO A 140 -17.28 -15.35 -24.87
CA PRO A 140 -16.32 -15.76 -25.87
C PRO A 140 -17.14 -16.25 -27.06
N ARG A 141 -17.15 -15.46 -28.13
CA ARG A 141 -17.69 -15.92 -29.41
C ARG A 141 -16.77 -17.06 -29.79
N SER A 142 -17.25 -18.29 -29.63
CA SER A 142 -16.56 -19.50 -30.01
C SER A 142 -16.06 -19.31 -31.44
N SER A 143 -14.77 -19.05 -31.59
CA SER A 143 -14.09 -19.27 -32.85
C SER A 143 -14.19 -20.77 -33.08
N HIS A 144 -15.17 -21.19 -33.87
CA HIS A 144 -15.14 -22.52 -34.46
C HIS A 144 -13.83 -22.59 -35.23
N THR A 145 -12.84 -23.24 -34.63
CA THR A 145 -11.70 -23.78 -35.35
C THR A 145 -12.28 -24.77 -36.34
N VAL A 146 -12.48 -24.32 -37.58
CA VAL A 146 -12.77 -25.23 -38.69
C VAL A 146 -11.49 -26.03 -38.86
N GLU A 147 -11.55 -27.28 -38.41
CA GLU A 147 -10.58 -28.32 -38.70
C GLU A 147 -10.32 -28.32 -40.22
N PRO A 148 -9.09 -28.10 -40.70
CA PRO A 148 -8.82 -28.12 -42.12
C PRO A 148 -8.96 -29.56 -42.62
N LEU A 149 -10.07 -29.84 -43.29
CA LEU A 149 -10.21 -31.05 -44.10
C LEU A 149 -9.03 -31.10 -45.09
N PRO A 150 -8.29 -32.22 -45.20
CA PRO A 150 -7.27 -32.36 -46.22
C PRO A 150 -7.95 -32.56 -47.58
N SER A 151 -8.31 -31.45 -48.23
CA SER A 151 -8.87 -31.47 -49.57
C SER A 151 -7.74 -31.39 -50.59
N ALA A 152 -7.41 -32.57 -51.13
CA ALA A 152 -6.65 -32.77 -52.35
C ALA A 152 -7.31 -32.06 -53.55
N TYR A 153 -7.10 -30.75 -53.70
CA TYR A 153 -7.48 -29.98 -54.90
C TYR A 153 -6.50 -28.81 -55.09
N ALA A 154 -5.23 -29.14 -55.30
CA ALA A 154 -4.34 -28.30 -56.10
C ALA A 154 -4.74 -28.45 -57.57
N ALA A 155 -5.90 -27.91 -57.97
CA ALA A 155 -6.30 -27.79 -59.37
C ALA A 155 -7.49 -26.85 -59.52
N ARG A 156 -7.33 -25.87 -60.44
CA ARG A 156 -8.30 -24.92 -61.01
C ARG A 156 -8.45 -23.61 -60.22
N GLU A 157 -7.74 -22.55 -60.61
CA GLU A 157 -8.06 -21.62 -61.71
C GLU A 157 -9.29 -20.74 -61.45
N HIS A 158 -9.04 -19.44 -61.53
CA HIS A 158 -9.99 -18.33 -61.72
C HIS A 158 -11.10 -18.15 -60.68
N GLN A 159 -10.88 -17.23 -59.74
CA GLN A 159 -11.97 -16.39 -59.21
C GLN A 159 -11.46 -14.97 -58.89
N THR A 160 -11.55 -14.17 -59.96
CA THR A 160 -11.91 -12.74 -60.07
C THR A 160 -11.17 -11.72 -59.20
N GLU A 161 -10.42 -10.84 -59.88
CA GLU A 161 -10.04 -9.51 -59.40
C GLU A 161 -11.19 -8.87 -58.61
N ARG A 162 -10.99 -8.68 -57.31
CA ARG A 162 -11.91 -7.88 -56.51
C ARG A 162 -11.75 -6.45 -56.99
N GLU A 163 -12.78 -5.90 -57.63
CA GLU A 163 -12.78 -4.50 -58.03
C GLU A 163 -12.50 -3.61 -56.81
N PRO A 164 -11.65 -2.57 -56.97
CA PRO A 164 -11.37 -1.65 -55.89
C PRO A 164 -12.66 -0.94 -55.49
N PHE A 165 -12.83 -0.79 -54.18
CA PHE A 165 -13.99 -0.15 -53.59
C PHE A 165 -14.30 1.20 -54.26
N ARG A 166 -15.54 1.35 -54.72
CA ARG A 166 -16.10 2.59 -55.24
C ARG A 166 -17.35 2.93 -54.43
N PHE A 167 -17.55 4.22 -54.16
CA PHE A 167 -18.77 4.72 -53.52
C PHE A 167 -19.96 4.60 -54.47
N ALA A 168 -21.09 4.13 -53.94
CA ALA A 168 -22.34 3.96 -54.67
C ALA A 168 -22.72 5.25 -55.42
N THR A 169 -22.97 5.12 -56.73
CA THR A 169 -23.48 6.23 -57.54
C THR A 169 -25.00 6.21 -57.52
N TRP A 170 -25.62 7.38 -57.73
CA TRP A 170 -27.07 7.54 -57.67
C TRP A 170 -27.83 6.69 -58.70
N ASP A 171 -27.13 6.19 -59.73
CA ASP A 171 -27.66 5.26 -60.74
C ASP A 171 -27.83 3.81 -60.25
N ASP A 172 -27.19 3.41 -59.14
CA ASP A 172 -27.20 2.00 -58.68
C ASP A 172 -28.56 1.60 -58.04
N GLU A 173 -29.40 2.56 -57.66
CA GLU A 173 -30.74 2.29 -57.11
C GLU A 173 -31.79 1.89 -58.16
N GLU A 174 -31.61 2.26 -59.44
CA GLU A 174 -32.60 1.95 -60.49
C GLU A 174 -32.49 0.52 -61.01
N GLU A 175 -31.30 -0.10 -60.97
CA GLU A 175 -31.11 -1.49 -61.41
C GLU A 175 -31.73 -2.50 -60.43
N LEU A 176 -31.81 -2.17 -59.14
CA LEU A 176 -32.37 -3.05 -58.10
C LEU A 176 -33.91 -3.09 -58.09
N ARG A 177 -34.57 -2.29 -58.93
CA ARG A 177 -36.05 -2.20 -59.03
C ARG A 177 -36.64 -2.84 -60.29
N LYS A 178 -35.87 -3.59 -61.07
CA LYS A 178 -36.39 -4.49 -62.12
C LYS A 178 -36.45 -5.93 -61.63
#